data_AF-G5GMI6-F1
#
_entry.id   AF-G5GMI6-F1
#
_cell.length_a   1.000
_cell.length_b   1.000
_cell.length_c   1.000
_cell.angle_alpha   90.00
_cell.angle_beta   90.00
_cell.angle_gamma   90.00
#
_symmetry.space_group_name_H-M   'P 1'
#
loop_
_entity.id
_entity.type
_entity.pdbx_description
1 polymer ?
#
loop_
_entity_poly.entity_id
_entity_poly.type
_entity_poly.pdbx_seq_one_letter_code
_entity_poly.pdbx_strand_id
1 'polypeptide(L)'
;MGYFEHVKPKTQTQPKMSDTSPYMSMIERIEQRAYAMLEREEQQTTDYACVDPFVELSPEDSDAWIELLSKAREIDKEFYARLYYIRGGGTRLVRDYRWGYVLQPIITGNNATGWLNYEQYEEEKHCLDGYVQQLIRLLRMVAYDGAA
;
A
#
# COMPACT_ATOMS: atom_id res chain seq x y z
N MET A 1 -58.35 -9.72 18.05
CA MET A 1 -57.51 -8.51 17.95
C MET A 1 -56.09 -8.93 18.33
N GLY A 2 -55.17 -9.33 17.48
CA GLY A 2 -55.04 -9.29 16.04
C GLY A 2 -53.53 -9.14 15.73
N TYR A 3 -53.04 -9.89 14.74
CA TYR A 3 -51.86 -9.61 13.90
C TYR A 3 -50.49 -9.66 14.63
N PHE A 4 -49.58 -10.62 14.40
CA PHE A 4 -48.99 -11.02 13.12
C PHE A 4 -48.41 -12.45 13.15
N GLU A 5 -48.56 -13.11 11.99
CA GLU A 5 -48.02 -14.39 11.61
C GLU A 5 -46.49 -14.38 11.37
N HIS A 6 -45.89 -15.54 11.65
CA HIS A 6 -44.71 -16.16 11.04
C HIS A 6 -43.91 -15.39 9.98
N VAL A 7 -42.67 -15.04 10.34
CA VAL A 7 -41.54 -15.00 9.40
C VAL A 7 -40.24 -15.41 10.10
N LYS A 8 -39.77 -16.65 9.87
CA LYS A 8 -38.33 -16.92 9.65
C LYS A 8 -38.16 -16.78 8.13
N PRO A 9 -37.10 -16.16 7.55
CA PRO A 9 -35.67 -16.51 7.72
C PRO A 9 -34.78 -15.23 7.61
N LYS A 10 -33.45 -15.18 7.57
CA LYS A 10 -32.37 -16.06 7.08
C LYS A 10 -31.15 -15.83 7.97
N THR A 11 -30.44 -16.91 8.25
CA THR A 11 -29.01 -16.89 8.55
C THR A 11 -28.31 -16.09 7.46
N GLN A 12 -28.05 -14.80 7.70
CA GLN A 12 -26.97 -14.13 7.01
C GLN A 12 -25.71 -14.71 7.62
N THR A 13 -25.22 -15.76 6.97
CA THR A 13 -23.82 -16.11 6.99
C THR A 13 -23.09 -14.82 6.63
N GLN A 14 -22.64 -14.07 7.64
CA GLN A 14 -21.63 -13.06 7.42
C GLN A 14 -20.52 -13.80 6.66
N PRO A 15 -20.10 -13.31 5.48
CA PRO A 15 -18.91 -13.87 4.86
C PRO A 15 -17.83 -13.81 5.94
N LYS A 16 -17.24 -14.97 6.24
CA LYS A 16 -16.11 -15.09 7.17
C LYS A 16 -15.18 -13.94 6.82
N MET A 17 -15.06 -12.96 7.72
CA MET A 17 -14.03 -11.96 7.63
C MET A 17 -12.75 -12.78 7.54
N SER A 18 -12.16 -12.78 6.35
CA SER A 18 -10.83 -13.33 6.15
C SER A 18 -9.93 -12.69 7.21
N ASP A 19 -8.97 -13.46 7.72
CA ASP A 19 -7.88 -12.99 8.60
C ASP A 19 -6.97 -11.98 7.86
N THR A 20 -7.56 -10.95 7.25
CA THR A 20 -6.90 -9.92 6.47
C THR A 20 -6.51 -8.80 7.42
N SER A 21 -5.20 -8.56 7.53
CA SER A 21 -4.58 -7.47 8.28
C SER A 21 -5.31 -6.13 8.06
N PRO A 22 -5.48 -5.27 9.09
CA PRO A 22 -6.24 -4.02 8.99
C PRO A 22 -5.80 -3.09 7.84
N TYR A 23 -4.53 -3.15 7.44
CA TYR A 23 -3.99 -2.41 6.29
C TYR A 23 -4.63 -2.82 4.95
N MET A 24 -4.95 -4.10 4.78
CA MET A 24 -5.51 -4.64 3.54
C MET A 24 -6.88 -4.06 3.23
N SER A 25 -7.78 -4.05 4.22
CA SER A 25 -9.15 -3.53 4.07
C SER A 25 -9.17 -2.04 3.73
N MET A 26 -8.23 -1.26 4.28
CA MET A 26 -8.13 0.16 3.98
C MET A 26 -7.63 0.41 2.56
N ILE A 27 -6.60 -0.32 2.14
CA ILE A 27 -5.97 -0.13 0.83
C ILE A 27 -6.86 -0.61 -0.30
N GLU A 28 -7.54 -1.76 -0.15
CA GLU A 28 -8.49 -2.24 -1.15
C GLU A 28 -9.58 -1.20 -1.45
N ARG A 29 -10.04 -0.46 -0.44
CA ARG A 29 -11.01 0.64 -0.63
C ARG A 29 -10.42 1.80 -1.43
N ILE A 30 -9.16 2.16 -1.16
CA ILE A 30 -8.48 3.24 -1.88
C ILE A 30 -8.29 2.85 -3.35
N GLU A 31 -7.82 1.63 -3.60
CA GLU A 31 -7.63 1.10 -4.95
C GLU A 31 -8.94 0.97 -5.72
N GLN A 32 -10.01 0.47 -5.09
CA GLN A 32 -11.32 0.36 -5.74
C GLN A 32 -11.85 1.74 -6.15
N ARG A 33 -11.65 2.75 -5.31
CA ARG A 33 -12.04 4.12 -5.63
C ARG A 33 -11.22 4.68 -6.79
N ALA A 34 -9.90 4.45 -6.80
CA ALA A 34 -9.03 4.87 -7.87
C ALA A 34 -9.37 4.17 -9.19
N TYR A 35 -9.62 2.86 -9.14
CA TYR A 35 -10.01 2.05 -10.29
C TYR A 35 -11.34 2.52 -10.90
N ALA A 36 -12.30 2.89 -10.07
CA ALA A 36 -13.57 3.45 -10.54
C ALA A 36 -13.44 4.81 -11.24
N MET A 37 -12.31 5.52 -11.04
CA MET A 37 -12.00 6.79 -11.69
C MET A 37 -11.21 6.65 -12.99
N LEU A 38 -10.66 5.45 -13.27
CA LEU A 38 -10.01 5.16 -14.55
C LEU A 38 -11.01 5.15 -15.72
N GLU A 39 -10.51 5.40 -16.93
CA GLU A 39 -11.33 5.24 -18.13
C GLU A 39 -11.66 3.77 -18.41
N ARG A 40 -12.73 3.51 -19.16
CA ARG A 40 -13.17 2.13 -19.45
C ARG A 40 -12.14 1.28 -20.17
N GLU A 41 -11.24 1.89 -20.94
CA GLU A 41 -10.15 1.19 -21.65
C GLU A 41 -9.04 0.77 -20.67
N GLU A 42 -8.73 1.61 -19.69
CA GLU A 42 -7.74 1.33 -18.64
C GLU A 42 -8.27 0.26 -17.65
N GLN A 43 -9.58 0.29 -17.35
CA GLN A 43 -10.30 -0.75 -16.60
C GLN A 43 -10.38 -2.10 -17.34
N GLN A 44 -10.09 -2.15 -18.65
CA GLN A 44 -10.02 -3.43 -19.38
C GLN A 44 -8.60 -4.01 -19.37
N THR A 45 -7.60 -3.21 -18.99
CA THR A 45 -6.19 -3.56 -19.08
C THR A 45 -5.61 -3.99 -17.73
N THR A 46 -6.19 -3.53 -16.62
CA THR A 46 -5.71 -3.79 -15.26
C THR A 46 -6.87 -4.20 -14.36
N ASP A 47 -6.63 -5.00 -13.32
CA ASP A 47 -7.65 -5.36 -12.32
C ASP A 47 -7.60 -4.45 -11.07
N TYR A 48 -6.65 -3.51 -11.01
CA TYR A 48 -6.45 -2.61 -9.88
C TYR A 48 -5.71 -1.33 -10.31
N ALA A 49 -5.92 -0.24 -9.56
CA ALA A 49 -5.19 1.00 -9.73
C ALA A 49 -4.27 1.23 -8.52
N CYS A 50 -2.95 1.18 -8.73
CA CYS A 50 -1.99 1.58 -7.70
C CYS A 50 -1.90 3.11 -7.65
N VAL A 51 -2.04 3.68 -6.47
CA VAL A 51 -1.96 5.12 -6.23
C VAL A 51 -0.85 5.38 -5.22
N ASP A 52 -0.01 6.38 -5.47
CA ASP A 52 0.96 6.82 -4.49
C ASP A 52 0.26 7.70 -3.43
N PRO A 53 0.18 7.27 -2.15
CA PRO A 53 -0.51 8.03 -1.11
C PRO A 53 0.19 9.33 -0.69
N PHE A 54 1.44 9.56 -1.11
CA PHE A 54 2.25 10.68 -0.64
C PHE A 54 2.84 11.54 -1.79
N VAL A 55 2.30 11.38 -3.00
CA VAL A 55 2.74 12.11 -4.21
C VAL A 55 2.63 13.63 -4.07
N GLU A 56 1.62 14.14 -3.37
CA GLU A 56 1.42 15.59 -3.20
C GLU A 56 2.55 16.26 -2.40
N LEU A 57 3.22 15.51 -1.52
CA LEU A 57 4.25 16.02 -0.61
C LEU A 57 5.67 15.62 -1.00
N SER A 58 5.83 14.51 -1.74
CA SER A 58 7.12 14.01 -2.25
C SER A 58 6.91 13.42 -3.64
N PRO A 59 6.76 14.25 -4.70
CA PRO A 59 6.52 13.75 -6.06
C PRO A 59 7.79 13.17 -6.72
N GLU A 60 8.99 13.53 -6.26
CA GLU A 60 10.25 13.24 -6.96
C GLU A 60 10.57 11.74 -7.08
N ASP A 61 10.07 10.94 -6.12
CA ASP A 61 10.28 9.51 -6.04
C ASP A 61 8.99 8.71 -6.27
N SER A 62 7.92 9.38 -6.69
CA SER A 62 6.59 8.79 -6.88
C SER A 62 6.60 7.66 -7.90
N ASP A 63 7.23 7.86 -9.06
CA ASP A 63 7.31 6.84 -10.11
C ASP A 63 7.99 5.55 -9.61
N ALA A 64 9.08 5.70 -8.87
CA ALA A 64 9.80 4.56 -8.27
C ALA A 64 8.95 3.85 -7.21
N TRP A 65 8.15 4.60 -6.44
CA TRP A 65 7.20 4.02 -5.50
C TRP A 65 6.06 3.28 -6.19
N ILE A 66 5.47 3.84 -7.24
CA ILE A 66 4.41 3.20 -8.02
C ILE A 66 4.91 1.87 -8.59
N GLU A 67 6.12 1.85 -9.14
CA GLU A 67 6.73 0.62 -9.65
C GLU A 67 6.99 -0.41 -8.52
N LEU A 68 7.57 0.04 -7.40
CA LEU A 68 7.84 -0.80 -6.24
C LEU A 68 6.55 -1.42 -5.68
N LEU A 69 5.51 -0.62 -5.53
CA LEU A 69 4.20 -1.01 -5.01
C LEU A 69 3.49 -1.99 -5.94
N SER A 70 3.54 -1.74 -7.25
CA SER A 70 2.95 -2.62 -8.27
C SER A 70 3.61 -4.00 -8.22
N LYS A 71 4.94 -4.07 -8.22
CA LYS A 71 5.69 -5.35 -8.11
C LYS A 71 5.47 -6.03 -6.75
N ALA A 72 5.39 -5.26 -5.66
CA ALA A 72 5.12 -5.82 -4.33
C ALA A 72 3.74 -6.50 -4.26
N ARG A 73 2.73 -5.89 -4.90
CA ARG A 73 1.36 -6.42 -4.93
C ARG A 73 1.25 -7.75 -5.67
N GLU A 74 2.03 -7.93 -6.73
CA GLU A 74 2.11 -9.19 -7.47
C GLU A 74 2.71 -10.33 -6.63
N ILE A 75 3.59 -10.01 -5.68
CA ILE A 75 4.28 -10.98 -4.83
C ILE A 75 3.43 -11.35 -3.61
N ASP A 76 3.03 -10.34 -2.83
CA ASP A 76 2.27 -10.52 -1.60
C ASP A 76 1.48 -9.24 -1.30
N LYS A 77 0.15 -9.39 -1.21
CA LYS A 77 -0.74 -8.28 -0.91
C LYS A 77 -0.50 -7.68 0.46
N GLU A 78 -0.12 -8.49 1.46
CA GLU A 78 0.19 -7.99 2.80
C GLU A 78 1.51 -7.20 2.80
N PHE A 79 2.51 -7.67 2.06
CA PHE A 79 3.75 -6.93 1.89
C PHE A 79 3.51 -5.57 1.22
N TYR A 80 2.72 -5.57 0.13
CA TYR A 80 2.27 -4.35 -0.52
C TYR A 80 1.56 -3.41 0.46
N ALA A 81 0.65 -3.95 1.29
CA ALA A 81 -0.10 -3.14 2.23
C ALA A 81 0.79 -2.43 3.26
N ARG A 82 1.82 -3.14 3.75
CA ARG A 82 2.81 -2.57 4.68
C ARG A 82 3.71 -1.55 4.00
N LEU A 83 4.11 -1.75 2.74
CA LEU A 83 4.87 -0.76 1.98
C LEU A 83 4.06 0.51 1.70
N TYR A 84 2.80 0.34 1.33
CA TYR A 84 1.88 1.45 1.11
C TYR A 84 1.72 2.30 2.38
N TYR A 85 1.62 1.65 3.55
CA TYR A 85 1.59 2.33 4.83
C TYR A 85 2.85 3.17 5.09
N ILE A 86 4.03 2.57 4.89
CA ILE A 86 5.31 3.26 5.07
C ILE A 86 5.47 4.44 4.10
N ARG A 87 5.02 4.30 2.85
CA ARG A 87 4.98 5.42 1.90
C ARG A 87 4.03 6.52 2.37
N GLY A 88 2.81 6.16 2.77
CA GLY A 88 1.80 7.10 3.27
C GLY A 88 2.22 7.88 4.51
N GLY A 89 3.09 7.30 5.35
CA GLY A 89 3.69 8.00 6.50
C GLY A 89 4.77 9.05 6.14
N GLY A 90 5.14 9.16 4.85
CA GLY A 90 6.15 10.10 4.38
C GLY A 90 7.54 9.49 4.31
N THR A 91 7.65 8.36 3.63
CA THR A 91 8.94 7.74 3.32
C THR A 91 9.27 7.96 1.86
N ARG A 92 10.52 8.33 1.58
CA ARG A 92 11.05 8.48 0.23
C ARG A 92 12.06 7.41 -0.14
N LEU A 93 12.18 7.12 -1.44
CA LEU A 93 13.20 6.27 -2.02
C LEU A 93 14.39 7.11 -2.46
N VAL A 94 15.55 6.83 -1.86
CA VAL A 94 16.81 7.50 -2.21
C VAL A 94 17.71 6.49 -2.92
N ARG A 95 18.29 6.89 -4.06
CA ARG A 95 19.22 6.01 -4.79
C ARG A 95 20.44 5.66 -3.93
N ASP A 96 20.81 4.40 -3.94
CA ASP A 96 21.99 3.87 -3.26
C ASP A 96 22.73 2.88 -4.18
N TYR A 97 24.05 3.01 -4.24
CA TYR A 97 24.88 2.21 -5.15
C TYR A 97 24.94 0.72 -4.79
N ARG A 98 24.75 0.35 -3.51
CA ARG A 98 24.76 -1.05 -3.04
C ARG A 98 23.39 -1.69 -3.16
N TRP A 99 22.36 -0.92 -2.84
CA TRP A 99 21.00 -1.44 -2.65
C TRP A 99 20.02 -1.03 -3.74
N GLY A 100 20.46 -0.22 -4.71
CA GLY A 100 19.60 0.39 -5.72
C GLY A 100 18.84 1.57 -5.16
N TYR A 101 17.96 1.30 -4.20
CA TYR A 101 17.24 2.30 -3.41
C TYR A 101 17.29 1.96 -1.92
N VAL A 102 17.17 2.99 -1.07
CA VAL A 102 16.97 2.87 0.37
C VAL A 102 15.76 3.68 0.80
N LEU A 103 15.05 3.18 1.81
CA LEU A 103 13.96 3.91 2.45
C LEU A 103 14.53 5.00 3.36
N GLN A 104 14.11 6.24 3.16
CA GLN A 104 14.47 7.37 4.00
C GLN A 104 13.21 8.09 4.50
N PRO A 105 13.01 8.25 5.82
CA PRO A 105 11.87 8.99 6.31
C PRO A 105 12.02 10.49 6.07
N ILE A 106 10.90 11.16 5.81
CA ILE A 106 10.79 12.62 5.80
C ILE A 106 10.34 13.03 7.21
N ILE A 107 11.26 13.59 8.00
CA ILE A 107 10.96 14.03 9.37
C ILE A 107 10.45 15.47 9.34
N THR A 108 9.20 15.68 9.75
CA THR A 108 8.56 17.00 9.78
C THR A 108 8.11 17.42 11.17
N GLY A 109 8.10 16.50 12.14
CA GLY A 109 7.47 16.75 13.45
C GLY A 109 5.95 16.68 13.41
N ASN A 110 5.35 16.23 12.30
CA ASN A 110 3.90 16.15 12.12
C ASN A 110 3.49 15.00 11.20
N ASN A 111 2.68 14.08 11.73
CA ASN A 111 2.14 12.91 11.01
C ASN A 111 1.28 13.25 9.78
N ALA A 112 0.85 14.51 9.61
CA ALA A 112 0.11 14.94 8.42
C ALA A 112 1.00 15.18 7.20
N THR A 113 2.29 15.51 7.39
CA THR A 113 3.19 15.89 6.30
C THR A 113 4.48 15.09 6.26
N GLY A 114 4.57 14.03 7.07
CA GLY A 114 5.73 13.15 7.19
C GLY A 114 5.73 12.46 8.55
N TRP A 115 6.89 11.97 8.97
CA TRP A 115 7.07 11.32 10.26
C TRP A 115 7.29 12.34 11.39
N LEU A 116 6.77 12.05 12.59
CA LEU A 116 7.01 12.87 13.78
C LEU A 116 8.51 12.95 14.10
N ASN A 117 9.19 11.81 14.10
CA ASN A 117 10.61 11.68 14.40
C ASN A 117 11.15 10.33 13.90
N TYR A 118 12.46 10.15 14.00
CA TYR A 118 13.13 8.91 13.58
C TYR A 118 12.73 7.68 14.42
N GLU A 119 12.41 7.87 15.71
CA GLU A 119 12.06 6.77 16.62
C GLU A 119 10.73 6.13 16.21
N GLN A 120 9.72 6.96 15.94
CA GLN A 120 8.43 6.51 15.40
C GLN A 120 8.61 5.78 14.07
N TYR A 121 9.41 6.34 13.15
CA TYR A 121 9.65 5.69 11.87
C TYR A 121 10.27 4.30 12.02
N GLU A 122 11.31 4.16 12.85
CA GLU A 122 11.94 2.85 13.05
C GLU A 122 11.01 1.87 13.78
N GLU A 123 10.19 2.34 14.73
CA GLU A 123 9.18 1.51 15.39
C GLU A 123 8.17 0.95 14.39
N GLU A 124 7.63 1.80 13.51
CA GLU A 124 6.61 1.41 12.55
C GLU A 124 7.18 0.59 11.38
N LYS A 125 8.43 0.86 10.99
CA LYS A 125 9.16 0.11 9.96
C LYS A 125 9.37 -1.36 10.32
N HIS A 126 9.29 -1.75 11.59
CA HIS A 126 9.32 -3.16 11.99
C HIS A 126 8.22 -4.02 11.34
N CYS A 127 7.14 -3.41 10.84
CA CYS A 127 6.17 -4.14 10.02
C CYS A 127 6.82 -4.78 8.78
N LEU A 128 7.98 -4.30 8.30
CA LEU A 128 8.68 -4.87 7.16
C LEU A 128 9.69 -5.97 7.52
N ASP A 129 9.91 -6.29 8.80
CA ASP A 129 10.96 -7.22 9.24
C ASP A 129 10.82 -8.62 8.61
N GLY A 130 9.59 -9.11 8.43
CA GLY A 130 9.30 -10.37 7.76
C GLY A 130 9.56 -10.37 6.24
N TYR A 131 9.79 -9.19 5.66
CA TYR A 131 9.88 -8.97 4.21
C TYR A 131 11.20 -8.34 3.76
N VAL A 132 12.19 -8.20 4.65
CA VAL A 132 13.45 -7.49 4.38
C VAL A 132 14.16 -8.00 3.13
N GLN A 133 14.19 -9.33 2.91
CA GLN A 133 14.87 -9.91 1.74
C GLN A 133 14.11 -9.62 0.44
N GLN A 134 12.77 -9.69 0.47
CA GLN A 134 11.90 -9.36 -0.65
C GLN A 134 12.03 -7.87 -0.99
N LEU A 135 12.05 -7.01 0.03
CA LEU A 135 12.25 -5.58 -0.12
C LEU A 135 13.58 -5.24 -0.79
N ILE A 136 14.69 -5.78 -0.29
CA ILE A 136 16.02 -5.54 -0.89
C ILE A 136 16.04 -5.99 -2.36
N ARG A 137 15.43 -7.14 -2.67
CA ARG A 137 15.34 -7.63 -4.04
C ARG A 137 14.55 -6.68 -4.95
N LEU A 138 13.39 -6.20 -4.49
CA LEU A 138 12.57 -5.27 -5.27
C LEU A 138 13.23 -3.91 -5.45
N LEU A 139 13.83 -3.34 -4.40
CA LEU A 139 14.53 -2.05 -4.48
C LEU A 139 15.65 -2.07 -5.51
N ARG A 140 16.41 -3.18 -5.57
CA ARG A 140 17.42 -3.38 -6.61
C ARG A 140 16.80 -3.51 -7.99
N MET A 141 15.74 -4.31 -8.12
CA MET A 141 15.04 -4.50 -9.40
C MET A 141 14.56 -3.16 -9.96
N VAL A 142 13.82 -2.37 -9.18
CA VAL A 142 13.32 -1.05 -9.59
C VAL A 142 14.46 -0.08 -9.96
N ALA A 143 15.59 -0.14 -9.27
CA ALA A 143 16.73 0.72 -9.59
C ALA A 143 17.43 0.41 -10.92
N TYR A 144 17.39 -0.85 -11.37
CA TYR A 144 18.17 -1.31 -12.51
C TYR A 144 17.31 -1.75 -13.72
N ASP A 145 16.03 -2.10 -13.54
CA ASP A 145 15.12 -2.45 -14.63
C ASP A 145 14.63 -1.21 -15.41
N GLY A 146 14.64 -0.02 -14.79
CA GLY A 146 14.37 1.25 -15.49
C GLY A 146 15.52 1.75 -16.40
N ALA A 147 16.57 0.95 -16.60
CA ALA A 147 17.74 1.28 -17.41
C ALA A 147 17.85 0.50 -18.73
N ALA A 148 16.80 -0.23 -19.12
CA ALA A 148 16.75 -1.00 -20.36
C ALA A 148 16.10 -0.24 -21.53
#